data_AF-A0A942MXT3-F1
#
_entry.id   AF-A0A942MXT3-F1
#
_cell.length_a   1.000
_cell.length_b   1.000
_cell.length_c   1.000
_cell.angle_alpha   90.00
_cell.angle_beta   90.00
_cell.angle_gamma   90.00
#
_symmetry.space_group_name_H-M   'P 1'
#
loop_
_entity.id
_entity.type
_entity.pdbx_description
1 polymer ?
#
loop_
_entity_poly.entity_id
_entity_poly.type
_entity_poly.pdbx_seq_one_letter_code
_entity_poly.pdbx_strand_id
1 'polypeptide(L)'
;MARKRMIDPHFFESAQDKGWTSDDCTVMMAAISAADDEGRGRIKSLTDKISGIVTDRKLKKCVQRLQYSIVFYSKIYYFLPKWEEYQKVSHPIPSKYPDPKLFINKDLTSKNSGINPEPLRKDSTTGKYSLKELSLNKVSVDEGNVDNSNGNHQTSNLEISLPLLTEISDYAPIDYENREHVTEAVKNLLNSFCNIEHPDKATLSSFTNIVMNTKQVKNQTAFEYLFNTFNEFHTYPEGKRNLGYLYKRLKGRIDDALIEARERKAKQIKQKENAEINIVHDEDIEQLANKMKFD
;
A
#
# COMPACT_ATOMS: atom_id res chain seq x y z
N MET A 1 -5.29 -36.54 10.03
CA MET A 1 -6.73 -36.22 9.82
C MET A 1 -6.88 -35.48 8.50
N ALA A 2 -8.03 -35.59 7.83
CA ALA A 2 -8.27 -34.87 6.58
C ALA A 2 -8.37 -33.36 6.84
N ARG A 3 -7.74 -32.56 5.97
CA ARG A 3 -7.77 -31.09 6.04
C ARG A 3 -9.17 -30.59 5.65
N LYS A 4 -9.82 -29.82 6.51
CA LYS A 4 -11.10 -29.18 6.21
C LYS A 4 -10.92 -27.67 6.07
N ARG A 5 -11.37 -27.13 4.94
CA ARG A 5 -11.43 -25.69 4.65
C ARG A 5 -12.91 -25.29 4.58
N MET A 6 -13.28 -24.24 5.30
CA MET A 6 -14.64 -23.68 5.25
C MET A 6 -14.55 -22.19 4.95
N ILE A 7 -15.23 -21.77 3.89
CA ILE A 7 -15.43 -20.34 3.58
C ILE A 7 -16.44 -19.78 4.59
N ASP A 8 -16.23 -18.55 5.04
CA ASP A 8 -17.17 -17.88 5.92
C ASP A 8 -18.56 -17.75 5.24
N PRO A 9 -19.66 -18.23 5.87
CA PRO A 9 -21.01 -18.08 5.33
C PRO A 9 -21.40 -16.63 5.05
N HIS A 10 -20.88 -15.68 5.83
CA HIS A 10 -21.17 -14.24 5.70
C HIS A 10 -20.28 -13.53 4.68
N PHE A 11 -19.41 -14.26 3.97
CA PHE A 11 -18.53 -13.68 2.96
C PHE A 11 -19.31 -12.85 1.92
N PHE A 12 -20.43 -13.40 1.41
CA PHE A 12 -21.25 -12.75 0.39
C PHE A 12 -22.02 -11.52 0.91
N GLU A 13 -22.50 -11.56 2.16
CA GLU A 13 -23.11 -10.39 2.82
C GLU A 13 -22.08 -9.28 2.94
N SER A 14 -20.86 -9.62 3.39
CA SER A 14 -19.75 -8.66 3.49
C SER A 14 -19.33 -8.10 2.13
N ALA A 15 -19.47 -8.89 1.05
CA ALA A 15 -19.15 -8.44 -0.30
C ALA A 15 -20.17 -7.40 -0.78
N GLN A 16 -21.46 -7.61 -0.48
CA GLN A 16 -22.51 -6.65 -0.80
C GLN A 16 -22.32 -5.34 -0.05
N ASP A 17 -22.01 -5.39 1.25
CA ASP A 17 -21.73 -4.19 2.07
C ASP A 17 -20.53 -3.39 1.56
N LYS A 18 -19.53 -4.08 1.00
CA LYS A 18 -18.35 -3.46 0.38
C LYS A 18 -18.58 -2.95 -1.05
N GLY A 19 -19.79 -3.13 -1.59
CA GLY A 19 -20.13 -2.72 -2.96
C GLY A 19 -19.39 -3.53 -4.03
N TRP A 20 -19.06 -4.80 -3.74
CA TRP A 20 -18.39 -5.68 -4.69
C TRP A 20 -19.36 -6.13 -5.79
N THR A 21 -18.87 -6.10 -7.02
CA THR A 21 -19.59 -6.63 -8.19
C THR A 21 -19.40 -8.14 -8.31
N SER A 22 -20.20 -8.78 -9.16
CA SER A 22 -20.06 -10.21 -9.46
C SER A 22 -18.65 -10.59 -9.94
N ASP A 23 -18.02 -9.74 -10.75
CA ASP A 23 -16.64 -9.94 -11.21
C ASP A 23 -15.65 -9.87 -10.03
N ASP A 24 -15.84 -8.96 -9.05
CA ASP A 24 -14.98 -8.88 -7.86
C ASP A 24 -15.13 -10.13 -6.99
N CYS A 25 -16.36 -10.57 -6.76
CA CYS A 25 -16.64 -11.81 -6.03
C CYS A 25 -16.00 -13.01 -6.71
N THR A 26 -16.04 -13.08 -8.04
CA THR A 26 -15.41 -14.14 -8.82
C THR A 26 -13.89 -14.13 -8.63
N VAL A 27 -13.24 -12.97 -8.75
CA VAL A 27 -11.80 -12.82 -8.54
C VAL A 27 -11.41 -13.19 -7.11
N MET A 28 -12.17 -12.73 -6.11
CA MET A 28 -11.89 -13.01 -4.71
C MET A 28 -12.06 -14.50 -4.38
N MET A 29 -13.10 -15.16 -4.89
CA MET A 29 -13.31 -16.60 -4.70
C MET A 29 -12.23 -17.43 -5.39
N ALA A 30 -11.79 -17.02 -6.57
CA ALA A 30 -10.66 -17.65 -7.24
C ALA A 30 -9.36 -17.49 -6.44
N ALA A 31 -9.15 -16.33 -5.81
CA ALA A 31 -7.99 -16.09 -4.94
C ALA A 31 -8.05 -16.95 -3.67
N ILE A 32 -9.19 -17.00 -2.98
CA ILE A 32 -9.36 -17.86 -1.81
C ILE A 32 -9.13 -19.34 -2.18
N SER A 33 -9.67 -19.77 -3.33
CA SER A 33 -9.53 -21.13 -3.82
C SER A 33 -8.09 -21.51 -4.21
N ALA A 34 -7.31 -20.56 -4.71
CA ALA A 34 -5.91 -20.78 -5.11
C ALA A 34 -4.90 -20.57 -3.96
N ALA A 35 -5.34 -20.02 -2.82
CA ALA A 35 -4.47 -19.77 -1.68
C ALA A 35 -4.14 -21.05 -0.88
N ASP A 36 -2.98 -21.04 -0.24
CA ASP A 36 -2.58 -22.00 0.78
C ASP A 36 -3.34 -21.75 2.10
N ASP A 37 -2.88 -22.32 3.22
CA ASP A 37 -3.58 -22.19 4.50
C ASP A 37 -3.33 -20.89 5.24
N GLU A 38 -2.43 -20.05 4.72
CA GLU A 38 -2.09 -18.74 5.30
C GLU A 38 -2.51 -17.60 4.36
N GLY A 39 -3.39 -17.89 3.40
CA GLY A 39 -3.93 -16.89 2.49
C GLY A 39 -2.94 -16.43 1.43
N ARG A 40 -1.93 -17.23 1.08
CA ARG A 40 -0.93 -16.90 0.05
C ARG A 40 -1.08 -17.81 -1.16
N GLY A 41 -0.98 -17.24 -2.36
CA GLY A 41 -1.14 -18.01 -3.59
C GLY A 41 -0.36 -17.44 -4.76
N ARG A 42 -0.13 -18.27 -5.80
CA ARG A 42 0.57 -17.82 -7.01
C ARG A 42 -0.37 -17.01 -7.89
N ILE A 43 0.08 -15.88 -8.42
CA ILE A 43 -0.73 -15.02 -9.31
C ILE A 43 -1.20 -15.81 -10.53
N LYS A 44 -0.31 -16.61 -11.12
CA LYS A 44 -0.64 -17.49 -12.26
C LYS A 44 -1.83 -18.41 -11.95
N SER A 45 -1.86 -19.01 -10.75
CA SER A 45 -2.96 -19.90 -10.35
C SER A 45 -4.30 -19.17 -10.18
N LEU A 46 -4.27 -17.91 -9.76
CA LEU A 46 -5.44 -17.04 -9.73
C LEU A 46 -5.91 -16.73 -11.16
N THR A 47 -5.00 -16.26 -12.02
CA THR A 47 -5.33 -15.87 -13.40
C THR A 47 -5.85 -17.05 -14.21
N ASP A 48 -5.26 -18.24 -14.05
CA ASP A 48 -5.70 -19.45 -14.74
C ASP A 48 -7.14 -19.82 -14.34
N LYS A 49 -7.52 -19.67 -13.06
CA LYS A 49 -8.87 -19.98 -12.57
C LYS A 49 -9.96 -19.04 -13.09
N ILE A 50 -9.61 -17.78 -13.35
CA ILE A 50 -10.56 -16.77 -13.84
C ILE A 50 -10.48 -16.58 -15.36
N SER A 51 -9.50 -17.21 -16.00
CA SER A 51 -9.36 -17.17 -17.46
C SER A 51 -10.64 -17.69 -18.12
N GLY A 52 -11.18 -16.90 -19.05
CA GLY A 52 -12.46 -17.19 -19.70
C GLY A 52 -13.72 -16.75 -18.94
N ILE A 53 -13.62 -16.40 -17.65
CA ILE A 53 -14.75 -15.84 -16.87
C ILE A 53 -14.65 -14.32 -16.80
N VAL A 54 -13.46 -13.82 -16.46
CA VAL A 54 -13.19 -12.40 -16.28
C VAL A 54 -12.15 -11.96 -17.32
N THR A 55 -12.49 -10.96 -18.13
CA THR A 55 -11.53 -10.40 -19.10
C THR A 55 -10.44 -9.61 -18.40
N ASP A 56 -9.26 -9.49 -19.01
CA ASP A 56 -8.11 -8.79 -18.42
C ASP A 56 -8.43 -7.35 -18.01
N ARG A 57 -9.22 -6.65 -18.84
CA ARG A 57 -9.68 -5.28 -18.55
C ARG A 57 -10.55 -5.23 -17.29
N LYS A 58 -11.43 -6.22 -17.09
CA LYS A 58 -12.26 -6.34 -15.89
C LYS A 58 -11.42 -6.74 -14.69
N LEU A 59 -10.48 -7.67 -14.85
CA LEU A 59 -9.57 -8.09 -13.79
C LEU A 59 -8.78 -6.90 -13.24
N LYS A 60 -8.22 -6.04 -14.10
CA LYS A 60 -7.52 -4.82 -13.66
C LYS A 60 -8.39 -3.92 -12.78
N LYS A 61 -9.65 -3.71 -13.16
CA LYS A 61 -10.63 -2.95 -12.36
C LYS A 61 -10.98 -3.66 -11.04
N CYS A 62 -11.11 -4.98 -11.07
CA CYS A 62 -11.42 -5.77 -9.88
C CYS A 62 -10.27 -5.68 -8.86
N VAL A 63 -9.03 -5.85 -9.32
CA VAL A 63 -7.87 -5.74 -8.43
C VAL A 63 -7.76 -4.35 -7.80
N GLN A 64 -8.02 -3.27 -8.57
CA GLN A 64 -8.02 -1.92 -8.01
C GLN A 64 -9.04 -1.75 -6.88
N ARG A 65 -10.23 -2.34 -7.01
CA ARG A 65 -11.26 -2.32 -5.95
C ARG A 65 -10.92 -3.24 -4.78
N LEU A 66 -10.30 -4.39 -5.07
CA LEU A 66 -9.93 -5.42 -4.11
C LEU A 66 -8.55 -5.19 -3.47
N GLN A 67 -7.90 -4.04 -3.67
CA GLN A 67 -6.52 -3.79 -3.22
C GLN A 67 -6.28 -3.99 -1.70
N TYR A 68 -7.33 -3.90 -0.87
CA TYR A 68 -7.25 -4.16 0.57
C TYR A 68 -7.59 -5.60 0.97
N SER A 69 -8.11 -6.39 0.03
CA SER A 69 -8.49 -7.80 0.22
C SER A 69 -7.51 -8.76 -0.44
N ILE A 70 -6.87 -8.33 -1.53
CA ILE A 70 -5.83 -9.07 -2.25
C ILE A 70 -4.64 -8.14 -2.49
N VAL A 71 -3.47 -8.54 -2.00
CA VAL A 71 -2.23 -7.79 -2.13
C VAL A 71 -1.27 -8.60 -3.00
N PHE A 72 -0.79 -8.01 -4.09
CA PHE A 72 0.09 -8.67 -5.06
C PHE A 72 1.57 -8.35 -4.79
N TYR A 73 2.41 -9.38 -4.73
CA TYR A 73 3.85 -9.30 -4.45
C TYR A 73 4.70 -9.83 -5.61
N SER A 74 5.72 -9.05 -5.98
CA SER A 74 6.82 -9.42 -6.89
C SER A 74 6.41 -10.09 -8.21
N LYS A 75 5.21 -9.82 -8.75
CA LYS A 75 4.62 -10.45 -9.95
C LYS A 75 4.49 -11.99 -9.85
N ILE A 76 4.72 -12.59 -8.68
CA ILE A 76 4.80 -14.05 -8.51
C ILE A 76 3.67 -14.57 -7.64
N TYR A 77 3.39 -13.91 -6.51
CA TYR A 77 2.39 -14.37 -5.55
C TYR A 77 1.51 -13.23 -5.04
N TYR A 78 0.40 -13.57 -4.40
CA TYR A 78 -0.49 -12.65 -3.71
C TYR A 78 -0.74 -13.14 -2.29
N PHE A 79 -1.24 -12.23 -1.47
CA PHE A 79 -1.59 -12.45 -0.08
C PHE A 79 -2.98 -11.87 0.21
N LEU A 80 -3.73 -12.54 1.08
CA LEU A 80 -5.04 -12.14 1.56
C LEU A 80 -4.91 -11.64 3.01
N PRO A 81 -4.81 -10.32 3.26
CA PRO A 81 -4.51 -9.78 4.60
C PRO A 81 -5.51 -10.17 5.69
N LYS A 82 -6.76 -10.40 5.28
CA LYS A 82 -7.89 -10.77 6.12
C LYS A 82 -8.25 -12.25 5.96
N TRP A 83 -7.25 -13.10 5.76
CA TRP A 83 -7.47 -14.53 5.48
C TRP A 83 -8.39 -15.22 6.49
N GLU A 84 -8.24 -14.88 7.77
CA GLU A 84 -9.07 -15.42 8.87
C GLU A 84 -10.55 -15.02 8.76
N GLU A 85 -10.86 -13.88 8.13
CA GLU A 85 -12.24 -13.45 7.82
C GLU A 85 -12.85 -14.24 6.65
N TYR A 86 -12.01 -14.83 5.80
CA TYR A 86 -12.46 -15.48 4.57
C TYR A 86 -12.57 -16.99 4.73
N GLN A 87 -11.66 -17.60 5.49
CA GLN A 87 -11.57 -19.05 5.57
C GLN A 87 -11.12 -19.54 6.96
N LYS A 88 -11.85 -20.51 7.49
CA LYS A 88 -11.42 -21.29 8.66
C LYS A 88 -10.75 -22.57 8.19
N VAL A 89 -9.54 -22.82 8.70
CA VAL A 89 -8.73 -23.99 8.35
C VAL A 89 -8.45 -24.81 9.58
N SER A 90 -8.81 -26.10 9.54
CA SER A 90 -8.36 -27.06 10.56
C SER A 90 -6.97 -27.59 10.20
N HIS A 91 -6.02 -27.58 11.14
CA HIS A 91 -4.65 -28.09 10.96
C HIS A 91 -3.90 -27.42 9.80
N PRO A 92 -3.60 -26.11 9.90
CA PRO A 92 -2.95 -25.36 8.83
C PRO A 92 -1.54 -25.89 8.54
N ILE A 93 -1.17 -25.92 7.27
CA ILE A 93 0.18 -26.21 6.80
C ILE A 93 0.91 -24.88 6.56
N PRO A 94 2.15 -24.72 7.04
CA PRO A 94 2.95 -23.53 6.79
C PRO A 94 3.01 -23.19 5.30
N SER A 95 2.96 -21.89 5.01
CA SER A 95 3.05 -21.41 3.63
C SER A 95 4.37 -21.80 2.97
N LYS A 96 4.31 -22.08 1.66
CA LYS A 96 5.51 -22.23 0.82
C LYS A 96 6.00 -20.89 0.28
N TYR A 97 5.20 -19.83 0.42
CA TYR A 97 5.51 -18.50 -0.05
C TYR A 97 6.11 -17.68 1.08
N PRO A 98 7.07 -16.80 0.78
CA PRO A 98 7.69 -15.95 1.80
C PRO A 98 6.62 -15.14 2.53
N ASP A 99 6.88 -14.85 3.80
CA ASP A 99 6.04 -13.93 4.56
C ASP A 99 5.99 -12.58 3.85
N PRO A 100 4.79 -12.00 3.70
CA PRO A 100 4.70 -10.64 3.20
C PRO A 100 5.55 -9.76 4.12
N LYS A 101 6.56 -9.08 3.57
CA LYS A 101 7.23 -7.99 4.27
C LYS A 101 6.19 -6.88 4.42
N LEU A 102 5.43 -6.94 5.50
CA LEU A 102 4.43 -5.94 5.86
C LEU A 102 5.16 -4.63 6.10
N PHE A 103 5.39 -3.84 5.04
CA PHE A 103 5.80 -2.46 5.18
C PHE A 103 4.69 -1.72 5.94
N ILE A 104 4.91 -1.54 7.24
CA ILE A 104 4.44 -0.43 8.08
C ILE A 104 2.99 0.00 7.80
N ASN A 105 2.05 -0.93 7.90
CA ASN A 105 0.67 -0.59 8.22
C ASN A 105 0.25 -1.46 9.40
N LYS A 106 0.81 -1.15 10.58
CA LYS A 106 0.38 -1.76 11.86
C LYS A 106 -1.12 -1.60 12.11
N ASP A 107 -1.81 -0.74 11.36
CA ASP A 107 -3.26 -0.52 11.45
C ASP A 107 -4.11 -1.61 10.77
N LEU A 108 -3.55 -2.41 9.86
CA LEU A 108 -4.31 -3.48 9.18
C LEU A 108 -4.37 -4.79 9.99
N THR A 109 -3.39 -5.05 10.86
CA THR A 109 -3.31 -6.28 11.66
C THR A 109 -3.61 -6.08 13.14
N SER A 110 -3.54 -4.86 13.68
CA SER A 110 -3.68 -4.60 15.13
C SER A 110 -5.11 -4.73 15.67
N LYS A 111 -6.14 -4.78 14.83
CA LYS A 111 -7.54 -4.87 15.30
C LYS A 111 -8.02 -6.29 15.64
N ASN A 112 -7.23 -7.34 15.42
CA ASN A 112 -7.68 -8.72 15.63
C ASN A 112 -7.20 -9.37 16.95
N SER A 113 -6.51 -8.65 17.83
CA SER A 113 -6.01 -9.21 19.11
C SER A 113 -7.00 -9.13 20.29
N GLY A 114 -8.31 -9.10 20.02
CA GLY A 114 -9.32 -8.88 21.06
C GLY A 114 -10.65 -9.57 20.85
N ILE A 115 -10.68 -10.85 20.47
CA ILE A 115 -11.89 -11.67 20.60
C ILE A 115 -11.54 -12.95 21.36
N ASN A 116 -11.75 -12.89 22.67
CA ASN A 116 -11.86 -14.03 23.56
C ASN A 116 -13.16 -14.79 23.18
N PRO A 117 -13.15 -16.10 22.89
CA PRO A 117 -14.38 -16.82 22.60
C PRO A 117 -15.11 -17.14 23.92
N GLU A 118 -15.99 -16.23 24.36
CA GLU A 118 -17.01 -16.60 25.35
C GLU A 118 -18.14 -17.40 24.67
N PRO A 119 -18.69 -18.43 25.33
CA PRO A 119 -19.60 -19.38 24.71
C PRO A 119 -21.00 -18.79 24.50
N LEU A 120 -21.59 -19.16 23.35
CA LEU A 120 -22.96 -18.86 22.94
C LEU A 120 -23.96 -18.92 24.11
N ARG A 121 -24.57 -17.79 24.44
CA ARG A 121 -25.90 -17.75 25.05
C ARG A 121 -26.93 -17.30 24.02
N LYS A 122 -27.98 -18.10 23.93
CA LYS A 122 -29.21 -17.84 23.18
C LYS A 122 -29.98 -16.70 23.85
N ASP A 123 -30.75 -16.00 23.02
CA ASP A 123 -32.09 -15.43 23.24
C ASP A 123 -32.19 -14.08 22.50
N SER A 124 -32.86 -14.06 21.34
CA SER A 124 -34.27 -13.67 21.19
C SER A 124 -34.54 -12.21 21.57
N THR A 125 -34.77 -11.33 20.58
CA THR A 125 -36.06 -10.65 20.41
C THR A 125 -36.10 -9.75 19.16
N THR A 126 -37.25 -9.86 18.50
CA THR A 126 -37.86 -9.04 17.44
C THR A 126 -37.60 -7.53 17.50
N GLY A 127 -37.26 -6.94 16.35
CA GLY A 127 -37.36 -5.51 16.09
C GLY A 127 -37.70 -5.24 14.62
N LYS A 128 -38.98 -4.95 14.35
CA LYS A 128 -39.51 -4.53 13.05
C LYS A 128 -38.87 -3.20 12.62
N TYR A 129 -38.27 -3.16 11.44
CA TYR A 129 -38.13 -1.92 10.68
C TYR A 129 -38.61 -2.12 9.25
N SER A 130 -39.67 -1.39 8.94
CA SER A 130 -40.26 -1.17 7.61
C SER A 130 -39.51 -0.01 6.97
N LEU A 131 -38.93 -0.20 5.78
CA LEU A 131 -38.55 0.91 4.92
C LEU A 131 -38.85 0.60 3.45
N LYS A 132 -39.70 1.49 2.93
CA LYS A 132 -40.31 1.67 1.62
C LYS A 132 -39.49 1.22 0.41
N GLU A 133 -40.22 0.56 -0.49
CA GLU A 133 -39.94 0.44 -1.92
C GLU A 133 -39.55 1.79 -2.54
N LEU A 134 -38.46 1.77 -3.31
CA LEU A 134 -38.22 2.74 -4.37
C LEU A 134 -38.06 1.97 -5.68
N SER A 135 -39.11 2.07 -6.49
CA SER A 135 -39.20 1.62 -7.87
C SER A 135 -38.25 2.42 -8.74
N LEU A 136 -37.40 1.76 -9.53
CA LEU A 136 -36.67 2.40 -10.63
C LEU A 136 -36.55 1.43 -11.82
N ASN A 137 -37.48 1.65 -12.75
CA ASN A 137 -37.41 1.60 -14.21
C ASN A 137 -36.48 0.59 -14.91
N LYS A 138 -37.15 -0.27 -15.69
CA LYS A 138 -36.68 -1.01 -16.87
C LYS A 138 -35.59 -0.26 -17.65
N VAL A 139 -34.40 -0.87 -17.72
CA VAL A 139 -33.47 -0.67 -18.83
C VAL A 139 -33.55 -1.93 -19.70
N SER A 140 -33.97 -1.73 -20.94
CA SER A 140 -34.00 -2.74 -21.99
C SER A 140 -32.58 -3.20 -22.32
N VAL A 141 -32.39 -4.52 -22.29
CA VAL A 141 -31.19 -5.21 -22.77
C VAL A 141 -31.36 -5.42 -24.27
N ASP A 142 -30.47 -4.84 -25.08
CA ASP A 142 -30.26 -5.28 -26.46
C ASP A 142 -29.21 -6.39 -26.44
N GLU A 143 -29.67 -7.63 -26.62
CA GLU A 143 -28.81 -8.79 -26.89
C GLU A 143 -28.45 -8.79 -28.38
N GLY A 144 -27.23 -8.35 -28.68
CA GLY A 144 -26.68 -8.33 -30.03
C GLY A 144 -25.51 -9.31 -30.19
N ASN A 145 -25.88 -10.52 -30.61
CA ASN A 145 -25.18 -11.44 -31.50
C ASN A 145 -23.76 -11.96 -31.16
N VAL A 146 -23.71 -13.27 -31.00
CA VAL A 146 -22.54 -14.15 -30.86
C VAL A 146 -21.81 -14.25 -32.19
N ASP A 147 -20.52 -13.96 -32.20
CA ASP A 147 -19.64 -14.46 -33.27
C ASP A 147 -18.50 -15.30 -32.69
N ASN A 148 -18.47 -16.52 -33.20
CA ASN A 148 -17.68 -17.66 -32.81
C ASN A 148 -16.38 -17.64 -33.61
N SER A 149 -15.21 -17.55 -32.95
CA SER A 149 -13.95 -17.80 -33.66
C SER A 149 -12.93 -18.53 -32.80
N ASN A 150 -12.35 -19.53 -33.46
CA ASN A 150 -11.51 -20.60 -32.96
C ASN A 150 -10.22 -20.13 -32.28
N GLY A 151 -9.99 -20.68 -31.08
CA GLY A 151 -8.84 -21.51 -30.78
C GLY A 151 -7.49 -21.15 -31.40
N ASN A 152 -6.76 -20.27 -30.72
CA ASN A 152 -5.31 -20.40 -30.63
C ASN A 152 -4.87 -19.87 -29.26
N HIS A 153 -4.66 -20.77 -28.29
CA HIS A 153 -4.13 -20.41 -26.98
C HIS A 153 -2.64 -20.09 -27.10
N GLN A 154 -2.35 -18.90 -27.63
CA GLN A 154 -1.09 -18.22 -27.39
C GLN A 154 -1.11 -17.86 -25.91
N THR A 155 -0.26 -18.52 -25.11
CA THR A 155 0.04 -18.12 -23.73
C THR A 155 0.71 -16.75 -23.79
N SER A 156 -0.11 -15.70 -23.86
CA SER A 156 0.32 -14.33 -23.66
C SER A 156 0.90 -14.26 -22.25
N ASN A 157 2.18 -13.92 -22.15
CA ASN A 157 2.74 -13.43 -20.90
C ASN A 157 1.98 -12.15 -20.56
N LEU A 158 0.90 -12.29 -19.80
CA LEU A 158 0.10 -11.17 -19.29
C LEU A 158 1.01 -10.35 -18.38
N GLU A 159 1.58 -9.28 -18.91
CA GLU A 159 2.11 -8.19 -18.10
C GLU A 159 0.92 -7.45 -17.48
N ILE A 160 0.34 -8.07 -16.45
CA ILE A 160 -0.64 -7.39 -15.63
C ILE A 160 0.12 -6.30 -14.88
N SER A 161 -0.04 -5.05 -15.32
CA SER A 161 0.31 -3.84 -14.59
C SER A 161 -0.63 -3.70 -13.38
N LEU A 162 -0.50 -4.66 -12.45
CA LEU A 162 -1.08 -4.58 -11.12
C LEU A 162 -0.28 -3.55 -10.34
N PRO A 163 -0.90 -2.75 -9.45
CA PRO A 163 -0.16 -2.04 -8.43
C PRO A 163 0.42 -3.10 -7.49
N LEU A 164 1.59 -3.61 -7.86
CA LEU A 164 2.42 -4.38 -6.94
C LEU A 164 2.65 -3.52 -5.70
N LEU A 165 2.85 -4.17 -4.55
CA LEU A 165 3.74 -3.58 -3.55
C LEU A 165 5.12 -3.49 -4.21
N THR A 166 5.34 -2.38 -4.88
CA THR A 166 6.58 -2.04 -5.54
C THR A 166 7.56 -1.65 -4.47
N GLU A 167 8.74 -2.26 -4.47
CA GLU A 167 9.79 -1.80 -3.59
C GLU A 167 10.28 -0.44 -4.13
N ILE A 168 10.76 0.44 -3.26
CA ILE A 168 11.29 1.74 -3.69
C ILE A 168 12.39 1.58 -4.75
N SER A 169 13.14 0.47 -4.69
CA SER A 169 14.18 0.10 -5.67
C SER A 169 13.65 -0.05 -7.09
N ASP A 170 12.36 -0.38 -7.27
CA ASP A 170 11.75 -0.55 -8.59
C ASP A 170 11.57 0.80 -9.32
N TYR A 171 11.57 1.90 -8.55
CA TYR A 171 11.40 3.26 -9.06
C TYR A 171 12.56 4.20 -8.74
N ALA A 172 13.56 3.71 -8.02
CA ALA A 172 14.69 4.52 -7.62
C ALA A 172 15.41 5.08 -8.86
N PRO A 173 15.74 6.38 -8.89
CA PRO A 173 16.65 6.93 -9.89
C PRO A 173 17.97 6.17 -9.88
N ILE A 174 18.55 5.92 -11.05
CA ILE A 174 19.91 5.35 -11.17
C ILE A 174 20.92 6.27 -10.48
N ASP A 175 20.71 7.57 -10.60
CA ASP A 175 21.50 8.60 -9.93
C ASP A 175 20.55 9.67 -9.39
N TYR A 176 20.61 9.91 -8.08
CA TYR A 176 19.79 10.88 -7.38
C TYR A 176 20.26 12.33 -7.58
N GLU A 177 21.48 12.54 -8.10
CA GLU A 177 22.01 13.86 -8.43
C GLU A 177 21.77 14.22 -9.91
N ASN A 178 21.42 13.25 -10.74
CA ASN A 178 21.09 13.47 -12.14
C ASN A 178 19.60 13.82 -12.32
N ARG A 179 19.33 15.04 -12.80
CA ARG A 179 17.97 15.56 -13.01
C ARG A 179 17.14 14.70 -13.98
N GLU A 180 17.74 14.16 -15.03
CA GLU A 180 17.04 13.34 -16.03
C GLU A 180 16.60 12.01 -15.43
N HIS A 181 17.49 11.36 -14.68
CA HIS A 181 17.18 10.11 -13.98
C HIS A 181 16.05 10.29 -12.97
N VAL A 182 16.09 11.37 -12.18
CA VAL A 182 15.01 11.70 -11.24
C VAL A 182 13.70 12.00 -11.97
N THR A 183 13.76 12.68 -13.12
CA THR A 183 12.55 13.00 -13.90
C THR A 183 11.91 11.74 -14.50
N GLU A 184 12.69 10.80 -15.01
CA GLU A 184 12.16 9.52 -15.52
C GLU A 184 11.57 8.68 -14.38
N ALA A 185 12.22 8.65 -13.21
CA ALA A 185 11.68 8.01 -12.01
C ALA A 185 10.33 8.63 -11.58
N VAL A 186 10.22 9.96 -11.54
CA VAL A 186 8.96 10.67 -11.24
C VAL A 186 7.87 10.33 -12.26
N LYS A 187 8.20 10.26 -13.55
CA LYS A 187 7.28 9.86 -14.61
C LYS A 187 6.78 8.43 -14.42
N ASN A 188 7.65 7.51 -14.06
CA ASN A 188 7.29 6.12 -13.75
C ASN A 188 6.33 6.03 -12.56
N LEU A 189 6.54 6.85 -11.52
CA LEU A 189 5.62 6.95 -10.38
C LEU A 189 4.25 7.52 -10.79
N LEU A 190 4.20 8.59 -11.57
CA LEU A 190 2.96 9.18 -12.07
C LEU A 190 2.16 8.20 -12.95
N ASN A 191 2.84 7.44 -13.79
CA ASN A 191 2.20 6.40 -14.57
C ASN A 191 1.64 5.29 -13.66
N SER A 192 2.46 4.79 -12.73
CA SER A 192 2.11 3.62 -11.93
C SER A 192 1.02 3.88 -10.88
N PHE A 193 1.10 5.00 -10.15
CA PHE A 193 0.19 5.30 -9.04
C PHE A 193 -0.95 6.24 -9.45
N CYS A 194 -0.75 7.09 -10.46
CA CYS A 194 -1.77 8.06 -10.87
C CYS A 194 -2.41 7.72 -12.23
N ASN A 195 -1.93 6.67 -12.93
CA ASN A 195 -2.38 6.29 -14.28
C ASN A 195 -2.26 7.46 -15.28
N ILE A 196 -1.16 8.21 -15.20
CA ILE A 196 -0.83 9.33 -16.09
C ILE A 196 0.35 8.92 -16.98
N GLU A 197 0.06 8.45 -18.20
CA GLU A 197 1.09 7.98 -19.15
C GLU A 197 1.93 9.13 -19.73
N HIS A 198 1.31 10.29 -19.93
CA HIS A 198 1.94 11.46 -20.53
C HIS A 198 1.74 12.70 -19.65
N PRO A 199 2.44 12.78 -18.50
CA PRO A 199 2.38 13.95 -17.65
C PRO A 199 2.94 15.17 -18.37
N ASP A 200 2.32 16.33 -18.15
CA ASP A 200 2.78 17.58 -18.74
C ASP A 200 4.15 18.00 -18.15
N LYS A 201 4.89 18.81 -18.92
CA LYS A 201 6.23 19.26 -18.55
C LYS A 201 6.25 20.03 -17.23
N ALA A 202 5.18 20.76 -16.90
CA ALA A 202 5.11 21.54 -15.67
C ALA A 202 4.93 20.64 -14.44
N THR A 203 4.08 19.61 -14.54
CA THR A 203 3.92 18.58 -13.51
C THR A 203 5.23 17.85 -13.23
N LEU A 204 5.90 17.34 -14.27
CA LEU A 204 7.20 16.67 -14.12
C LEU A 204 8.23 17.59 -13.47
N SER A 205 8.39 18.81 -13.99
CA SER A 205 9.34 19.78 -13.46
C SER A 205 9.05 20.12 -11.99
N SER A 206 7.78 20.24 -11.62
CA SER A 206 7.37 20.56 -10.25
C SER A 206 7.76 19.47 -9.25
N PHE A 207 7.51 18.20 -9.56
CA PHE A 207 7.90 17.08 -8.69
C PHE A 207 9.42 16.86 -8.67
N THR A 208 10.09 16.94 -9.83
CA THR A 208 11.55 16.85 -9.90
C THR A 208 12.22 17.96 -9.08
N ASN A 209 11.72 19.20 -9.17
CA ASN A 209 12.26 20.32 -8.40
C ASN A 209 12.05 20.14 -6.90
N ILE A 210 10.93 19.53 -6.48
CA ILE A 210 10.72 19.22 -5.06
C ILE A 210 11.84 18.31 -4.55
N VAL A 211 12.24 17.28 -5.31
CA VAL A 211 13.28 16.34 -4.87
C VAL A 211 14.66 16.99 -4.92
N MET A 212 15.00 17.61 -6.06
CA MET A 212 16.35 18.10 -6.37
C MET A 212 16.74 19.39 -5.66
N ASN A 213 15.78 20.26 -5.33
CA ASN A 213 16.08 21.60 -4.78
C ASN A 213 15.99 21.65 -3.24
N THR A 214 16.03 20.50 -2.56
CA THR A 214 16.03 20.46 -1.10
C THR A 214 17.42 20.77 -0.54
N LYS A 215 17.65 21.99 -0.05
CA LYS A 215 18.99 22.44 0.40
C LYS A 215 19.57 21.67 1.60
N GLN A 216 18.75 20.98 2.39
CA GLN A 216 19.19 20.36 3.65
C GLN A 216 18.76 18.89 3.81
N VAL A 217 17.99 18.36 2.87
CA VAL A 217 17.61 16.94 2.83
C VAL A 217 18.37 16.32 1.67
N LYS A 218 18.88 15.10 1.83
CA LYS A 218 19.53 14.38 0.72
C LYS A 218 18.48 14.07 -0.35
N ASN A 219 18.84 14.17 -1.63
CA ASN A 219 17.92 13.88 -2.74
C ASN A 219 17.30 12.48 -2.62
N GLN A 220 18.07 11.49 -2.14
CA GLN A 220 17.57 10.14 -1.84
C GLN A 220 16.42 10.15 -0.83
N THR A 221 16.59 10.83 0.31
CA THR A 221 15.56 10.93 1.35
C THR A 221 14.34 11.72 0.85
N ALA A 222 14.56 12.78 0.06
CA ALA A 222 13.46 13.52 -0.56
C ALA A 222 12.66 12.64 -1.54
N PHE A 223 13.34 11.78 -2.31
CA PHE A 223 12.71 10.82 -3.19
C PHE A 223 11.97 9.71 -2.42
N GLU A 224 12.48 9.25 -1.28
CA GLU A 224 11.75 8.33 -0.40
C GLU A 224 10.42 8.92 0.07
N TYR A 225 10.40 10.21 0.45
CA TYR A 225 9.15 10.89 0.77
C TYR A 225 8.21 11.00 -0.43
N LEU A 226 8.75 11.28 -1.63
CA LEU A 226 7.99 11.27 -2.87
C LEU A 226 7.32 9.90 -3.07
N PHE A 227 8.11 8.83 -3.08
CA PHE A 227 7.63 7.46 -3.26
C PHE A 227 6.54 7.09 -2.26
N ASN A 228 6.78 7.32 -0.96
CA ASN A 228 5.81 7.01 0.08
C ASN A 228 4.49 7.80 -0.09
N THR A 229 4.58 9.06 -0.49
CA THR A 229 3.39 9.90 -0.71
C THR A 229 2.58 9.41 -1.92
N PHE A 230 3.25 8.93 -2.97
CA PHE A 230 2.62 8.30 -4.13
C PHE A 230 1.98 6.95 -3.78
N ASN A 231 2.66 6.13 -2.98
CA ASN A 231 2.12 4.85 -2.51
C ASN A 231 0.83 5.04 -1.68
N GLU A 232 0.74 6.13 -0.91
CA GLU A 232 -0.46 6.49 -0.15
C GLU A 232 -1.59 7.07 -1.01
N PHE A 233 -1.35 7.41 -2.29
CA PHE A 233 -2.30 8.16 -3.13
C PHE A 233 -3.68 7.52 -3.21
N HIS A 234 -3.75 6.19 -3.35
CA HIS A 234 -5.00 5.45 -3.42
C HIS A 234 -5.77 5.37 -2.09
N THR A 235 -5.10 5.66 -0.98
CA THR A 235 -5.72 5.64 0.36
C THR A 235 -6.45 6.94 0.67
N TYR A 236 -6.17 8.03 -0.05
CA TYR A 236 -6.82 9.30 0.17
C TYR A 236 -8.32 9.26 -0.19
N PRO A 237 -9.18 10.05 0.48
CA PRO A 237 -10.59 10.23 0.08
C PRO A 237 -10.71 10.75 -1.35
N GLU A 238 -11.81 10.45 -2.04
CA GLU A 238 -12.02 10.77 -3.46
C GLU A 238 -11.76 12.25 -3.80
N GLY A 239 -12.28 13.19 -2.99
CA GLY A 239 -12.04 14.63 -3.18
C GLY A 239 -10.58 15.08 -3.00
N LYS A 240 -9.71 14.22 -2.43
CA LYS A 240 -8.28 14.48 -2.20
C LYS A 240 -7.37 13.68 -3.14
N ARG A 241 -7.90 12.80 -3.99
CA ARG A 241 -7.13 12.03 -4.99
C ARG A 241 -6.83 12.89 -6.22
N ASN A 242 -6.08 13.97 -6.04
CA ASN A 242 -5.63 14.83 -7.13
C ASN A 242 -4.16 15.24 -6.93
N LEU A 243 -3.48 15.57 -8.04
CA LEU A 243 -2.05 15.93 -8.04
C LEU A 243 -1.75 17.15 -7.17
N GLY A 244 -2.68 18.11 -7.10
CA GLY A 244 -2.52 19.30 -6.27
C GLY A 244 -2.45 18.96 -4.78
N TYR A 245 -3.30 18.06 -4.31
CA TYR A 245 -3.26 17.56 -2.93
C TYR A 245 -2.00 16.74 -2.68
N LEU A 246 -1.65 15.84 -3.61
CA LEU A 246 -0.44 15.02 -3.53
C LEU A 246 0.83 15.88 -3.40
N TYR A 247 0.94 16.92 -4.24
CA TYR A 247 2.05 17.88 -4.20
C TYR A 247 2.11 18.62 -2.87
N LYS A 248 0.97 19.13 -2.36
CA LYS A 248 0.91 19.81 -1.06
C LYS A 248 1.33 18.88 0.08
N ARG A 249 0.90 17.62 0.04
CA ARG A 249 1.22 16.63 1.08
C ARG A 249 2.71 16.28 1.08
N LEU A 250 3.27 16.05 -0.10
CA LEU A 250 4.71 15.81 -0.28
C LEU A 250 5.54 16.98 0.23
N LYS A 251 5.18 18.21 -0.19
CA LYS A 251 5.87 19.42 0.24
C LYS A 251 5.85 19.56 1.76
N GLY A 252 4.69 19.33 2.40
CA GLY A 252 4.58 19.32 3.85
C GLY A 252 5.53 18.32 4.52
N ARG A 253 5.63 17.08 4.02
CA ARG A 253 6.57 16.08 4.58
C ARG A 253 8.03 16.50 4.47
N ILE A 254 8.41 17.11 3.34
CA ILE A 254 9.77 17.62 3.14
C ILE A 254 10.04 18.82 4.04
N ASP A 255 9.07 19.74 4.18
CA ASP A 255 9.19 20.90 5.07
C ASP A 255 9.30 20.45 6.54
N ASP A 256 8.52 19.46 6.97
CA ASP A 256 8.62 18.86 8.31
C ASP A 256 10.01 18.24 8.54
N ALA A 257 10.52 17.47 7.57
CA ALA A 257 11.86 16.89 7.64
C ALA A 257 12.98 17.96 7.66
N LEU A 258 12.78 19.08 6.95
CA LEU A 258 13.69 20.23 6.98
C LEU A 258 13.71 20.90 8.36
N ILE A 259 12.53 21.08 8.97
CA ILE A 259 12.41 21.64 10.33
C ILE A 259 13.15 20.74 11.32
N GLU A 260 12.88 19.43 11.28
CA GLU A 260 13.52 18.46 12.16
C GLU A 260 15.05 18.45 11.98
N ALA A 261 15.54 18.49 10.74
CA ALA A 261 16.98 18.56 10.45
C ALA A 261 17.63 19.83 11.02
N ARG A 262 16.95 20.98 10.98
CA ARG A 262 17.43 22.24 11.56
C ARG A 262 17.48 22.17 13.08
N GLU A 263 16.45 21.63 13.71
CA GLU A 263 16.42 21.46 15.17
C GLU A 263 17.52 20.52 15.66
N ARG A 264 17.78 19.42 14.95
CA ARG A 264 18.89 18.51 15.26
C ARG A 264 20.25 19.21 15.15
N LYS A 265 20.48 20.00 14.10
CA LYS A 265 21.73 20.78 13.96
C LYS A 265 21.88 21.82 15.08
N ALA A 266 20.82 22.54 15.44
CA ALA A 266 20.85 23.51 16.54
C ALA A 266 21.17 22.84 17.88
N LYS A 267 20.60 21.65 18.15
CA LYS A 267 20.93 20.86 19.34
C LYS A 267 22.38 20.42 19.36
N GLN A 268 22.93 19.97 18.23
CA GLN A 268 24.34 19.57 18.13
C GLN A 268 25.30 20.74 18.35
N ILE A 269 24.99 21.93 17.82
CA ILE A 269 25.80 23.14 18.04
C ILE A 269 25.81 23.51 19.52
N LYS A 270 24.64 23.56 20.17
CA LYS A 270 24.55 23.83 21.62
C LYS A 270 25.29 22.81 22.47
N GLN A 271 25.25 21.53 22.09
CA GLN A 271 26.00 20.49 22.78
C GLN A 271 27.51 20.66 22.64
N LYS A 272 27.99 21.07 21.47
CA LYS A 272 29.41 21.39 21.24
C LYS A 272 29.84 22.61 22.01
N GLU A 273 29.07 23.70 21.97
CA GLU A 273 29.35 24.93 22.73
C GLU A 273 29.42 24.64 24.24
N ASN A 274 28.46 23.86 24.77
CA ASN A 274 28.49 23.47 26.18
C ASN A 274 29.68 22.57 26.52
N ALA A 275 30.09 21.68 25.61
CA ALA A 275 31.27 20.85 25.81
C ALA A 275 32.56 21.68 25.82
N GLU A 276 32.67 22.67 24.92
CA GLU A 276 33.82 23.60 24.87
C GLU A 276 33.89 24.48 26.13
N ILE A 277 32.76 25.00 26.61
CA ILE A 277 32.70 25.78 27.86
C ILE A 277 33.16 24.94 29.05
N ASN A 278 32.70 23.69 29.14
CA ASN A 278 33.09 22.80 30.24
C ASN A 278 34.60 22.48 30.21
N ILE A 279 35.19 22.28 29.02
CA ILE A 279 36.64 22.04 28.89
C ILE A 279 37.44 23.24 29.39
N VAL A 280 37.06 24.47 28.99
CA VAL A 280 37.74 25.70 29.44
C VAL A 280 37.62 25.88 30.95
N HIS A 281 36.44 25.59 31.52
CA HIS A 281 36.24 25.72 32.97
C HIS A 281 37.07 24.72 33.77
N ASP A 282 37.20 23.48 33.28
CA ASP A 282 38.02 22.45 33.94
C ASP A 282 39.51 22.81 33.91
N GLU A 283 40.02 23.36 32.78
CA GLU A 283 41.41 23.82 32.67
C GLU A 283 41.73 24.99 33.61
N ASP A 284 40.82 25.96 33.74
CA ASP A 284 40.98 27.11 34.65
C ASP A 284 41.00 26.68 36.12
N ILE A 285 40.16 25.72 36.51
CA ILE A 285 40.11 25.16 37.87
C ILE A 285 41.41 24.40 38.18
N GLU A 286 41.94 23.64 37.22
CA GLU A 286 43.18 22.87 37.40
C GLU A 286 44.41 23.80 37.55
N GLN A 287 44.45 24.91 36.80
CA GLN A 287 45.49 25.93 36.94
C GLN A 287 45.43 26.66 38.30
N LEU A 288 44.23 26.99 38.78
CA LEU A 288 44.01 27.59 40.11
C LEU A 288 44.41 26.64 41.25
N ALA A 289 44.01 25.36 41.15
CA ALA A 289 44.36 24.34 42.13
C ALA A 289 45.88 24.09 42.20
N ASN A 290 46.57 24.16 41.07
CA ASN A 290 48.03 24.04 41.04
C ASN A 290 48.74 25.27 41.64
N LYS A 291 48.21 26.49 41.46
CA LYS A 291 48.77 27.68 42.13
C LYS A 291 48.62 27.63 43.66
N MET A 292 47.50 27.13 44.17
CA MET A 292 47.26 27.04 45.62
C MET A 292 48.08 25.97 46.36
N LYS A 293 48.76 25.06 45.64
CA LYS A 293 49.62 24.03 46.25
C LYS A 293 51.06 24.49 46.51
N PHE A 294 51.44 25.69 46.07
CA PHE A 294 52.80 26.22 46.16
C PHE A 294 53.00 27.34 47.18
N ASP A 295 51.97 27.69 47.95
CA ASP A 295 52.04 28.57 49.14
C ASP A 295 51.86 27.75 50.43
#